data_AF-A0A1D9GB20-F1
#
_entry.id   AF-A0A1D9GB20-F1
#
_cell.length_a   1.000
_cell.length_b   1.000
_cell.length_c   1.000
_cell.angle_alpha   90.00
_cell.angle_beta   90.00
_cell.angle_gamma   90.00
#
_symmetry.space_group_name_H-M   'P 1'
#
loop_
_entity.id
_entity.type
_entity.pdbx_description
1 polymer ?
#
loop_
_entity_poly.entity_id
_entity_poly.type
_entity_poly.pdbx_seq_one_letter_code
_entity_poly.pdbx_strand_id
1 'polypeptide(L)'
;MAVLAQTEVPETLLSQVAARIDMIEDRQQQRNLSACVQLLAGVKFDEQLIQAYFREDMMQESVVYQRIIRQGLEQGLEQGLEQGLKQGLKQGLEQGLGQGLEQGKRNELNLIIRLINRRLGKINPQLQNQIEQLSFSQLEDLGEALLDFETEVDLTNWLNQLRDK
;
A
#
# COMPACT_ATOMS: atom_id res chain seq x y z
N MET A 1 4.52 36.44 -25.50
CA MET A 1 5.71 35.58 -25.23
C MET A 1 7.02 36.37 -25.16
N ALA A 2 7.29 37.31 -26.08
CA ALA A 2 8.58 38.04 -26.11
C ALA A 2 8.91 38.83 -24.82
N VAL A 3 7.93 39.45 -24.16
CA VAL A 3 8.19 40.33 -22.99
C VAL A 3 8.51 39.55 -21.71
N LEU A 4 7.85 38.41 -21.45
CA LEU A 4 8.14 37.55 -20.29
C LEU A 4 9.49 36.83 -20.42
N ALA A 5 9.92 36.54 -21.65
CA ALA A 5 11.18 35.86 -21.92
C ALA A 5 12.42 36.75 -21.70
N GLN A 6 12.31 38.08 -21.90
CA GLN A 6 13.45 39.01 -21.96
C GLN A 6 13.64 39.91 -20.72
N THR A 7 12.80 39.81 -19.69
CA THR A 7 13.00 40.66 -18.48
C THR A 7 14.12 40.14 -17.59
N GLU A 8 15.04 41.03 -17.23
CA GLU A 8 16.05 40.82 -16.18
C GLU A 8 15.50 41.17 -14.77
N VAL A 9 14.31 41.78 -14.70
CA VAL A 9 13.64 42.18 -13.45
C VAL A 9 12.20 41.64 -13.41
N PRO A 10 12.00 40.39 -12.94
CA PRO A 10 10.70 39.72 -12.88
C PRO A 10 9.63 40.47 -12.08
N GLU A 11 10.00 41.08 -10.96
CA GLU A 11 9.09 41.76 -10.02
C GLU A 11 8.43 42.98 -10.66
N THR A 12 9.23 43.77 -11.38
CA THR A 12 8.74 44.97 -12.09
C THR A 12 7.81 44.55 -13.22
N LEU A 13 8.13 43.47 -13.93
CA LEU A 13 7.27 42.97 -14.99
C LEU A 13 5.95 42.44 -14.44
N LEU A 14 5.98 41.59 -13.42
CA LEU A 14 4.76 41.00 -12.83
C LEU A 14 3.87 42.07 -12.21
N SER A 15 4.45 43.05 -11.51
CA SER A 15 3.72 44.21 -10.98
C SER A 15 3.03 45.02 -12.08
N GLN A 16 3.72 45.34 -13.17
CA GLN A 16 3.12 46.08 -14.30
C GLN A 16 2.02 45.28 -15.00
N VAL A 17 2.21 43.96 -15.16
CA VAL A 17 1.22 43.09 -15.80
C VAL A 17 -0.02 42.95 -14.91
N ALA A 18 0.15 42.77 -13.60
CA ALA A 18 -0.95 42.72 -12.63
C ALA A 18 -1.75 44.04 -12.65
N ALA A 19 -1.07 45.19 -12.58
CA ALA A 19 -1.72 46.50 -12.62
C ALA A 19 -2.55 46.72 -13.90
N ARG A 20 -2.06 46.26 -15.06
CA ARG A 20 -2.80 46.34 -16.32
C ARG A 20 -4.02 45.42 -16.35
N ILE A 21 -3.94 44.24 -15.74
CA ILE A 21 -5.08 43.32 -15.63
C ILE A 21 -6.14 43.89 -14.68
N ASP A 22 -5.72 44.54 -13.59
CA ASP A 22 -6.64 45.18 -12.64
C ASP A 22 -7.44 46.34 -13.26
N MET A 23 -6.93 46.96 -14.32
CA MET A 23 -7.61 48.03 -15.07
C MET A 23 -8.72 47.52 -16.01
N ILE A 24 -8.87 46.21 -16.20
CA ILE A 24 -9.87 45.63 -17.10
C ILE A 24 -11.25 45.66 -16.42
N GLU A 25 -12.23 46.34 -17.03
CA GLU A 25 -13.59 46.46 -16.49
C GLU A 25 -14.40 45.15 -16.60
N ASP A 26 -14.23 44.41 -17.70
CA ASP A 26 -14.88 43.12 -17.89
C ASP A 26 -14.25 42.07 -16.97
N ARG A 27 -15.00 41.71 -15.93
CA ARG A 27 -14.63 40.69 -14.94
C ARG A 27 -14.23 39.36 -15.57
N GLN A 28 -14.89 38.92 -16.64
CA GLN A 28 -14.58 37.65 -17.29
C GLN A 28 -13.25 37.74 -18.05
N GLN A 29 -13.04 38.82 -18.79
CA GLN A 29 -11.76 39.05 -19.49
C GLN A 29 -10.60 39.23 -18.51
N GLN A 30 -10.81 39.98 -17.43
CA GLN A 30 -9.85 40.18 -16.35
C GLN A 30 -9.41 38.84 -15.74
N ARG A 31 -10.37 37.98 -15.37
CA ARG A 31 -10.10 36.64 -14.83
C ARG A 31 -9.38 35.74 -15.82
N ASN A 32 -9.85 35.67 -17.07
CA ASN A 32 -9.24 34.83 -18.11
C ASN A 32 -7.79 35.25 -18.39
N LEU A 33 -7.51 36.55 -18.48
CA LEU A 33 -6.16 37.06 -18.73
C LEU A 33 -5.24 36.89 -17.53
N SER A 34 -5.74 37.13 -16.31
CA SER A 34 -5.03 36.77 -15.08
C SER A 34 -4.63 35.29 -15.10
N ALA A 35 -5.55 34.43 -15.53
CA ALA A 35 -5.27 33.01 -15.58
C ALA A 35 -4.23 32.59 -16.61
N CYS A 36 -4.28 33.16 -17.81
CA CYS A 36 -3.26 32.93 -18.82
C CYS A 36 -1.89 33.45 -18.36
N VAL A 37 -1.82 34.61 -17.71
CA VAL A 37 -0.57 35.18 -17.21
C VAL A 37 0.01 34.31 -16.10
N GLN A 38 -0.79 33.87 -15.13
CA GLN A 38 -0.33 32.99 -14.06
C GLN A 38 0.20 31.65 -14.61
N LEU A 39 -0.51 31.03 -15.57
CA LEU A 39 -0.05 29.79 -16.22
C LEU A 39 1.30 29.98 -16.95
N LEU A 40 1.46 31.09 -17.68
CA LEU A 40 2.70 31.37 -18.41
C LEU A 40 3.84 31.79 -17.49
N ALA A 41 3.54 32.56 -16.45
CA ALA A 41 4.49 32.96 -15.43
C ALA A 41 5.00 31.74 -14.65
N GLY A 42 4.12 30.79 -14.33
CA GLY A 42 4.47 29.54 -13.63
C GLY A 42 5.42 28.62 -14.40
N VAL A 43 5.63 28.86 -15.71
CA VAL A 43 6.66 28.15 -16.49
C VAL A 43 8.06 28.67 -16.21
N LYS A 44 8.20 29.94 -15.80
CA LYS A 44 9.50 30.63 -15.69
C LYS A 44 9.83 31.11 -14.27
N PHE A 45 8.81 31.43 -13.47
CA PHE A 45 8.94 32.06 -12.15
C PHE A 45 8.40 31.13 -11.07
N ASP A 46 8.91 31.28 -9.85
CA ASP A 46 8.45 30.51 -8.70
C ASP A 46 7.05 30.95 -8.25
N GLU A 47 6.39 30.03 -7.55
CA GLU A 47 5.01 30.19 -7.09
C GLU A 47 4.86 31.38 -6.12
N GLN A 48 5.83 31.59 -5.22
CA GLN A 48 5.77 32.66 -4.22
C GLN A 48 5.80 34.05 -4.88
N LEU A 49 6.66 34.21 -5.87
CA LEU A 49 6.77 35.45 -6.65
C LEU A 49 5.48 35.73 -7.44
N ILE A 50 4.83 34.72 -8.00
CA ILE A 50 3.56 34.90 -8.72
C ILE A 50 2.43 35.27 -7.76
N GLN A 51 2.33 34.58 -6.61
CA GLN A 51 1.31 34.83 -5.58
C GLN A 51 1.43 36.22 -4.94
N ALA A 52 2.62 36.82 -4.96
CA ALA A 52 2.81 38.20 -4.48
C ALA A 52 2.04 39.25 -5.30
N TYR A 53 1.72 38.95 -6.57
CA TYR A 53 1.08 39.89 -7.50
C TYR A 53 -0.27 39.42 -8.05
N PHE A 54 -0.55 38.11 -8.03
CA PHE A 54 -1.76 37.52 -8.59
C PHE A 54 -2.51 36.70 -7.55
N ARG A 55 -3.84 36.87 -7.48
CA ARG A 55 -4.71 36.12 -6.57
C ARG A 55 -5.22 34.82 -7.21
N GLU A 56 -5.26 33.76 -6.41
CA GLU A 56 -5.65 32.40 -6.85
C GLU A 56 -7.15 32.26 -7.18
N ASP A 57 -8.02 33.05 -6.55
CA ASP A 57 -9.47 33.02 -6.77
C ASP A 57 -9.87 33.41 -8.20
N MET A 58 -9.00 34.16 -8.91
CA MET A 58 -9.21 34.56 -10.31
C MET A 58 -9.08 33.40 -11.30
N MET A 59 -8.51 32.26 -10.88
CA MET A 59 -8.26 31.08 -11.73
C MET A 59 -9.46 30.12 -11.81
N GLN A 60 -10.34 30.13 -10.81
CA GLN A 60 -11.27 29.02 -10.55
C GLN A 60 -12.33 28.82 -11.65
N GLU A 61 -12.61 29.87 -12.44
CA GLU A 61 -13.56 29.82 -13.55
C GLU A 61 -12.92 29.46 -14.90
N SER A 62 -11.58 29.35 -14.96
CA SER A 62 -10.88 28.96 -16.18
C SER A 62 -11.14 27.49 -16.50
N VAL A 63 -11.64 27.22 -17.70
CA VAL A 63 -11.87 25.85 -18.22
C VAL A 63 -10.57 25.05 -18.26
N VAL A 64 -9.43 25.70 -18.54
CA VAL A 64 -8.12 25.05 -18.56
C VAL A 64 -7.70 24.66 -17.14
N TYR A 65 -7.87 25.56 -16.17
CA TYR A 65 -7.56 25.29 -14.76
C TYR A 65 -8.41 24.15 -14.21
N GLN A 66 -9.73 24.20 -14.43
CA GLN A 66 -10.65 23.13 -14.01
C GLN A 66 -10.31 21.78 -14.64
N ARG A 67 -9.83 21.76 -15.88
CA ARG A 67 -9.37 20.53 -16.54
C ARG A 67 -8.12 19.97 -15.86
N ILE A 68 -7.13 20.81 -15.55
CA ILE A 68 -5.90 20.39 -14.87
C ILE A 68 -6.24 19.81 -13.49
N ILE A 69 -7.08 20.50 -12.71
CA ILE A 69 -7.52 20.02 -11.39
C ILE A 69 -8.26 18.68 -11.51
N ARG A 70 -9.18 18.55 -12.47
CA ARG A 70 -9.91 17.30 -12.70
C ARG A 70 -8.96 16.15 -13.04
N GLN A 71 -8.02 16.37 -13.96
CA GLN A 71 -7.03 15.37 -14.35
C GLN A 71 -6.13 14.99 -13.18
N GLY A 72 -5.66 15.97 -12.40
CA GLY A 72 -4.84 15.71 -11.21
C GLY A 72 -5.59 14.92 -10.13
N LEU A 73 -6.88 15.24 -9.90
CA LEU A 73 -7.72 14.50 -8.96
C LEU A 73 -7.98 13.07 -9.44
N GLU A 74 -8.29 12.89 -10.72
CA GLU A 74 -8.53 11.59 -11.33
C GLU A 74 -7.27 10.71 -11.25
N GLN A 75 -6.11 11.26 -11.62
CA GLN A 75 -4.82 10.56 -11.49
C GLN A 75 -4.48 10.23 -10.04
N GLY A 76 -4.68 11.19 -9.12
CA GLY A 76 -4.42 10.98 -7.70
C GLY A 76 -5.34 9.92 -7.08
N LEU A 77 -6.62 9.92 -7.47
CA LEU A 77 -7.59 8.92 -7.03
C LEU A 77 -7.25 7.54 -7.59
N GLU A 78 -6.93 7.44 -8.88
CA GLU A 78 -6.54 6.20 -9.53
C GLU A 78 -5.29 5.61 -8.88
N GLN A 79 -4.23 6.42 -8.71
CA GLN A 79 -3.00 6.00 -8.06
C GLN A 79 -3.23 5.60 -6.60
N GLY A 80 -4.00 6.39 -5.85
CA GLY A 80 -4.31 6.10 -4.46
C GLY A 80 -5.11 4.81 -4.29
N LEU A 81 -6.09 4.57 -5.17
CA LEU A 81 -6.91 3.36 -5.17
C LEU A 81 -6.09 2.14 -5.56
N GLU A 82 -5.27 2.23 -6.62
CA GLU A 82 -4.41 1.13 -7.05
C GLU A 82 -3.41 0.74 -5.96
N GLN A 83 -2.72 1.73 -5.37
CA GLN A 83 -1.76 1.49 -4.29
C GLN A 83 -2.44 0.91 -3.05
N GLY A 84 -3.55 1.51 -2.63
CA GLY A 84 -4.33 1.06 -1.47
C GLY A 84 -4.86 -0.36 -1.65
N LEU A 85 -5.41 -0.68 -2.83
CA LEU A 85 -5.92 -2.01 -3.14
C LEU A 85 -4.79 -3.04 -3.17
N LYS A 86 -3.67 -2.74 -3.83
CA LYS A 86 -2.51 -3.65 -3.92
C LYS A 86 -1.91 -3.93 -2.55
N GLN A 87 -1.75 -2.89 -1.71
CA GLN A 87 -1.24 -3.05 -0.35
C GLN A 87 -2.22 -3.82 0.52
N GLY A 88 -3.50 -3.45 0.51
CA GLY A 88 -4.54 -4.10 1.30
C GLY A 88 -4.71 -5.57 0.93
N LEU A 89 -4.71 -5.90 -0.36
CA LEU A 89 -4.82 -7.28 -0.84
C LEU A 89 -3.60 -8.11 -0.43
N LYS A 90 -2.38 -7.58 -0.59
CA LYS A 90 -1.16 -8.28 -0.20
C LYS A 90 -1.15 -8.58 1.30
N GLN A 91 -1.42 -7.56 2.13
CA GLN A 91 -1.44 -7.72 3.58
C GLN A 91 -2.55 -8.68 4.03
N GLY A 92 -3.75 -8.55 3.47
CA GLY A 92 -4.87 -9.43 3.79
C GLY A 92 -4.61 -10.88 3.40
N LEU A 93 -3.99 -11.12 2.24
CA LEU A 93 -3.64 -12.47 1.77
C LEU A 93 -2.55 -13.10 2.65
N GLU A 94 -1.47 -12.36 2.94
CA GLU A 94 -0.38 -12.87 3.78
C GLU A 94 -0.86 -13.19 5.20
N GLN A 95 -1.66 -12.32 5.81
CA GLN A 95 -2.24 -12.56 7.13
C GLN A 95 -3.24 -13.71 7.11
N GLY A 96 -4.15 -13.75 6.14
CA GLY A 96 -5.16 -14.80 6.03
C GLY A 96 -4.53 -16.18 5.79
N LEU A 97 -3.54 -16.27 4.91
CA LEU A 97 -2.82 -17.51 4.64
C LEU A 97 -2.00 -17.95 5.85
N GLY A 98 -1.29 -17.03 6.51
CA GLY A 98 -0.52 -17.32 7.71
C GLY A 98 -1.39 -17.88 8.83
N GLN A 99 -2.49 -17.18 9.15
CA GLN A 99 -3.45 -17.63 10.16
C GLN A 99 -4.09 -18.98 9.79
N GLY A 100 -4.46 -19.16 8.52
CA GLY A 100 -5.05 -20.41 8.03
C GLY A 100 -4.10 -21.60 8.16
N LEU A 101 -2.82 -21.43 7.80
CA LEU A 101 -1.79 -22.47 7.94
C LEU A 101 -1.49 -22.80 9.40
N GLU A 102 -1.34 -21.79 10.26
CA GLU A 102 -1.12 -22.02 11.70
C GLU A 102 -2.31 -22.73 12.36
N GLN A 103 -3.54 -22.30 12.03
CA GLN A 103 -4.75 -22.94 12.53
C GLN A 103 -4.88 -24.38 12.01
N GLY A 104 -4.59 -24.62 10.73
CA GLY A 104 -4.55 -25.95 10.12
C GLY A 104 -3.58 -26.87 10.83
N LYS A 105 -2.31 -26.44 10.98
CA LYS A 105 -1.27 -27.18 11.71
C LYS A 105 -1.69 -27.50 13.14
N ARG A 106 -2.28 -26.54 13.85
CA ARG A 106 -2.73 -26.74 15.24
C ARG A 106 -3.89 -27.74 15.32
N ASN A 107 -4.83 -27.69 14.39
CA ASN A 107 -5.94 -28.64 14.32
C ASN A 107 -5.45 -30.06 14.04
N GLU A 108 -4.51 -30.21 13.12
CA GLU A 108 -3.88 -31.48 12.80
C GLU A 108 -3.09 -32.05 13.98
N LEU A 109 -2.22 -31.25 14.61
CA LEU A 109 -1.51 -31.62 15.83
C LEU A 109 -2.47 -32.14 16.92
N ASN A 110 -3.57 -31.43 17.16
CA ASN A 110 -4.59 -31.86 18.13
C ASN A 110 -5.28 -33.18 17.73
N LEU A 111 -5.45 -33.44 16.43
CA LEU A 111 -5.99 -34.71 15.95
C LEU A 111 -4.97 -35.83 16.18
N ILE A 112 -3.72 -35.64 15.78
CA ILE A 112 -2.63 -36.60 15.95
C ILE A 112 -2.45 -36.98 17.42
N ILE A 113 -2.37 -35.99 18.32
CA ILE A 113 -2.24 -36.26 19.77
C ILE A 113 -3.43 -37.07 20.31
N ARG A 114 -4.66 -36.81 19.84
CA ARG A 114 -5.82 -37.62 20.23
C ARG A 114 -5.75 -39.05 19.71
N LEU A 115 -5.26 -39.25 18.48
CA LEU A 115 -5.10 -40.57 17.88
C LEU A 115 -4.00 -41.37 18.58
N ILE A 116 -2.87 -40.74 18.89
CA ILE A 116 -1.78 -41.34 19.66
C ILE A 116 -2.29 -41.78 21.03
N ASN A 117 -2.97 -40.89 21.76
CA ASN A 117 -3.52 -41.22 23.07
C ASN A 117 -4.55 -42.36 23.03
N ARG A 118 -5.26 -42.52 21.91
CA ARG A 118 -6.24 -43.60 21.71
C ARG A 118 -5.58 -44.93 21.38
N ARG A 119 -4.48 -44.95 20.62
CA ARG A 119 -3.79 -46.18 20.21
C ARG A 119 -2.75 -46.65 21.22
N LEU A 120 -1.86 -45.74 21.63
CA LEU A 120 -0.67 -46.05 22.43
C LEU A 120 -0.88 -45.73 23.92
N GLY A 121 -2.02 -45.12 24.27
CA GLY A 121 -2.27 -44.62 25.61
C GLY A 121 -1.61 -43.26 25.86
N LYS A 122 -1.67 -42.80 27.12
CA LYS A 122 -1.19 -41.45 27.47
C LYS A 122 0.33 -41.36 27.31
N ILE A 123 0.79 -40.60 26.34
CA ILE A 123 2.21 -40.35 26.11
C ILE A 123 2.82 -39.41 27.16
N ASN A 124 4.12 -39.55 27.37
CA ASN A 124 4.85 -38.67 28.26
C ASN A 124 4.97 -37.22 27.68
N PRO A 125 5.17 -36.20 28.53
CA PRO A 125 5.24 -34.80 28.08
C PRO A 125 6.43 -34.49 27.16
N GLN A 126 7.51 -35.28 27.22
CA GLN A 126 8.68 -35.06 26.37
C GLN A 126 8.37 -35.39 24.92
N LEU A 127 7.69 -36.52 24.66
CA LEU A 127 7.24 -36.90 23.32
C LEU A 127 6.20 -35.90 22.79
N GLN A 128 5.28 -35.44 23.64
CA GLN A 128 4.32 -34.42 23.23
C GLN A 128 5.03 -33.15 22.73
N ASN A 129 5.99 -32.62 23.48
CA ASN A 129 6.77 -31.44 23.05
C ASN A 129 7.51 -31.66 21.73
N GLN A 130 8.00 -32.88 21.47
CA GLN A 130 8.66 -33.20 20.19
C GLN A 130 7.66 -33.16 19.03
N ILE A 131 6.46 -33.69 19.22
CA ILE A 131 5.39 -33.67 18.20
C ILE A 131 4.92 -32.24 17.92
N GLU A 132 4.79 -31.39 18.96
CA GLU A 132 4.41 -29.98 18.81
C GLU A 132 5.41 -29.17 17.97
N GLN A 133 6.68 -29.58 17.94
CA GLN A 133 7.74 -28.95 17.16
C GLN A 133 7.83 -29.46 15.72
N LEU A 134 7.11 -30.52 15.36
CA LEU A 134 7.11 -31.03 13.98
C LEU A 134 6.58 -30.00 13.00
N SER A 135 7.13 -30.00 11.79
CA SER A 135 6.58 -29.27 10.65
C SER A 135 5.24 -29.85 10.21
N PHE A 136 4.49 -29.12 9.38
CA PHE A 136 3.19 -29.56 8.88
C PHE A 136 3.31 -30.91 8.13
N SER A 137 4.25 -31.03 7.20
CA SER A 137 4.46 -32.29 6.46
C SER A 137 4.86 -33.47 7.36
N GLN A 138 5.65 -33.21 8.40
CA GLN A 138 6.01 -34.25 9.37
C GLN A 138 4.80 -34.71 10.20
N LEU A 139 3.83 -33.82 10.47
CA LEU A 139 2.58 -34.23 11.14
C LEU A 139 1.72 -35.10 10.23
N GLU A 140 1.66 -34.78 8.93
CA GLU A 140 0.97 -35.61 7.93
C GLU A 140 1.61 -37.01 7.86
N ASP A 141 2.94 -37.07 7.72
CA ASP A 141 3.70 -38.32 7.71
C ASP A 141 3.50 -39.13 9.01
N LEU A 142 3.47 -38.47 10.16
CA LEU A 142 3.18 -39.10 11.46
C LEU A 142 1.76 -39.69 11.49
N GLY A 143 0.78 -38.99 10.90
CA GLY A 143 -0.60 -39.46 10.82
C GLY A 143 -0.75 -40.76 10.06
N GLU A 144 0.00 -40.92 8.97
CA GLU A 144 0.05 -42.17 8.21
C GLU A 144 0.78 -43.27 8.98
N ALA A 145 2.00 -43.00 9.46
CA ALA A 145 2.82 -43.97 10.19
C ALA A 145 2.15 -44.47 11.47
N LEU A 146 1.34 -43.62 12.13
CA LEU A 146 0.60 -43.97 13.35
C LEU A 146 -0.35 -45.15 13.17
N LEU A 147 -0.79 -45.43 11.94
CA LEU A 147 -1.66 -46.58 11.65
C LEU A 147 -0.97 -47.92 11.88
N ASP A 148 0.35 -47.95 11.72
CA ASP A 148 1.20 -49.14 11.85
C ASP A 148 1.85 -49.26 13.24
N PHE A 149 1.70 -48.26 14.11
CA PHE A 149 2.29 -48.30 15.45
C PHE A 149 1.53 -49.23 16.38
N GLU A 150 2.26 -50.09 17.09
CA GLU A 150 1.73 -50.99 18.11
C GLU A 150 2.06 -50.50 19.52
N THR A 151 3.20 -49.82 19.70
CA THR A 151 3.74 -49.42 21.01
C THR A 151 4.32 -48.00 21.01
N GLU A 152 4.53 -47.43 22.20
CA GLU A 152 5.23 -46.14 22.37
C GLU A 152 6.68 -46.17 21.85
N VAL A 153 7.29 -47.37 21.79
CA VAL A 153 8.64 -47.56 21.24
C VAL A 153 8.68 -47.25 19.75
N ASP A 154 7.64 -47.60 19.00
CA ASP A 154 7.55 -47.33 17.55
C ASP A 154 7.54 -45.82 17.27
N LEU A 155 6.72 -45.08 18.03
CA LEU A 155 6.67 -43.62 18.00
C LEU A 155 8.03 -42.99 18.33
N THR A 156 8.70 -43.50 19.37
CA THR A 156 10.01 -42.99 19.79
C THR A 156 11.06 -43.22 18.70
N ASN A 157 11.08 -44.40 18.09
CA ASN A 157 12.00 -44.74 17.01
C ASN A 157 11.77 -43.85 15.79
N TRP A 158 10.50 -43.63 15.42
CA TRP A 158 10.14 -42.77 14.29
C TRP A 158 10.58 -41.31 14.51
N LEU A 159 10.35 -40.76 15.70
CA LEU A 159 10.79 -39.39 16.05
C LEU A 159 12.33 -39.27 16.05
N ASN A 160 13.06 -40.30 16.46
CA ASN A 160 14.52 -40.30 16.41
C ASN A 160 15.04 -40.34 14.96
N GLN A 161 14.44 -41.15 14.09
CA GLN A 161 14.81 -41.21 12.67
C GLN A 161 14.64 -39.87 11.95
N LEU A 162 13.69 -39.03 12.37
CA LEU A 162 13.52 -37.69 11.83
C LEU A 162 14.62 -36.70 12.26
N ARG A 163 15.30 -36.95 13.38
CA ARG A 163 16.41 -36.11 13.87
C ARG A 163 17.74 -36.47 13.23
N ASP A 164 17.88 -37.71 12.77
CA ASP A 164 19.10 -38.23 12.14
C ASP A 164 19.15 -38.00 10.62
N LYS A 165 18.12 -37.34 10.05
CA LYS A 165 18.08 -36.89 8.65
C LYS A 165 18.38 -35.40 8.56
#